data_AF-A0A810E080-F1
#
_entry.id   AF-A0A810E080-F1
#
_cell.length_a   1.000
_cell.length_b   1.000
_cell.length_c   1.000
_cell.angle_alpha   90.00
_cell.angle_beta   90.00
_cell.angle_gamma   90.00
#
_symmetry.space_group_name_H-M   'P 1'
#
loop_
_entity.id
_entity.type
_entity.pdbx_description
1 polymer ?
#
loop_
_entity_poly.entity_id
_entity_poly.type
_entity_poly.pdbx_seq_one_letter_code
_entity_poly.pdbx_strand_id
1 'polypeptide(L)'
;MTNKDSNQTNSSPKMGRPAKYKNEETEQNLQELVYEYKKSHPFSGLIRISHMVRFTERKHREDPETYPIAYSKDVWGSYGKKYIDRANEPIPSALLSELPLDIEVPNLTDITLKYHHNMNKLLEHLNPIEVMLHESLSREQKLRLQVSELTNELSEIKNTVKEQQNTLSLYEKFTLEMAHHSYNDEFQQKYGLINQISINANDRNKKAMSNLNNLESLFPYERDQVTTNTDTPSETSTLTQWRERRKKQKERKE
;
A
#
# COMPACT_ATOMS: atom_id res chain seq x y z
N MET A 1 -52.27 11.59 43.58
CA MET A 1 -53.33 12.55 43.16
C MET A 1 -52.75 13.92 43.45
N THR A 2 -52.35 14.75 42.49
CA THR A 2 -53.01 15.14 41.25
C THR A 2 -51.99 15.56 40.19
N ASN A 3 -52.24 15.13 38.95
CA ASN A 3 -51.55 15.52 37.73
C ASN A 3 -51.52 17.04 37.55
N LYS A 4 -50.38 17.57 37.09
CA LYS A 4 -50.34 18.81 36.31
C LYS A 4 -50.16 18.41 34.85
N ASP A 5 -51.28 18.06 34.25
CA ASP A 5 -51.43 17.88 32.82
C ASP A 5 -51.41 19.26 32.13
N SER A 6 -50.54 19.34 31.12
CA SER A 6 -50.72 19.98 29.82
C SER A 6 -51.59 21.25 29.72
N ASN A 7 -50.95 22.36 29.31
CA ASN A 7 -51.48 23.24 28.26
C ASN A 7 -50.38 24.23 27.83
N GLN A 8 -49.40 23.74 27.04
CA GLN A 8 -48.69 24.60 26.12
C GLN A 8 -49.53 24.68 24.84
N THR A 9 -50.28 25.76 24.75
CA THR A 9 -50.99 26.16 23.54
C THR A 9 -49.98 26.36 22.42
N ASN A 10 -50.12 25.55 21.37
CA ASN A 10 -49.49 25.72 20.06
C ASN A 10 -49.60 27.18 19.59
N SER A 11 -48.50 27.93 19.67
CA SER A 11 -48.37 29.20 18.97
C SER A 11 -48.16 28.90 17.49
N SER A 12 -49.26 28.84 16.76
CA SER A 12 -49.22 28.82 15.29
C SER A 12 -48.38 30.01 14.80
N PRO A 13 -47.36 29.80 13.94
CA PRO A 13 -46.59 30.91 13.41
C PRO A 13 -47.51 31.79 12.56
N LYS A 14 -47.50 33.10 12.85
CA LYS A 14 -48.29 34.14 12.16
C LYS A 14 -48.17 33.97 10.64
N MET A 15 -49.28 33.60 10.01
CA MET A 15 -49.42 33.43 8.57
C MET A 15 -49.28 34.80 7.89
N GLY A 16 -48.07 35.13 7.43
CA GLY A 16 -47.89 36.09 6.34
C GLY A 16 -48.45 35.50 5.03
N ARG A 17 -48.77 36.37 4.05
CA ARG A 17 -49.25 35.94 2.72
C ARG A 17 -48.43 34.75 2.21
N PRO A 18 -49.05 33.66 1.70
CA PRO A 18 -48.29 32.59 1.07
C PRO A 18 -47.47 33.23 -0.06
N ALA A 19 -46.14 33.13 0.07
CA ALA A 19 -45.26 33.69 -0.94
C ALA A 19 -45.56 32.98 -2.26
N LYS A 20 -45.95 33.74 -3.28
CA LYS A 20 -46.35 33.28 -4.63
C LYS A 20 -45.38 32.26 -5.27
N TYR A 21 -44.16 32.16 -4.74
CA TYR A 21 -43.05 31.37 -5.26
C TYR A 21 -42.58 30.25 -4.32
N LYS A 22 -43.27 30.00 -3.19
CA LYS A 22 -42.95 28.90 -2.26
C LYS A 22 -43.66 27.60 -2.68
N ASN A 23 -43.40 27.18 -3.92
CA ASN A 23 -43.91 25.94 -4.49
C ASN A 23 -42.73 25.08 -4.94
N GLU A 24 -42.81 23.77 -4.78
CA GLU A 24 -41.77 22.81 -5.15
C GLU A 24 -41.45 22.87 -6.66
N GLU A 25 -42.46 23.10 -7.48
CA GLU A 25 -42.33 23.31 -8.94
C GLU A 25 -41.50 24.57 -9.28
N THR A 26 -41.70 25.67 -8.55
CA THR A 26 -40.91 26.90 -8.74
C THR A 26 -39.46 26.69 -8.35
N GLU A 27 -39.20 25.88 -7.32
CA GLU A 27 -37.84 25.55 -6.88
C GLU A 27 -37.10 24.68 -7.91
N GLN A 28 -37.78 23.67 -8.47
CA GLN A 28 -37.22 22.83 -9.53
C GLN A 28 -36.92 23.65 -10.79
N ASN A 29 -37.86 24.52 -11.21
CA ASN A 29 -37.67 25.39 -12.37
C ASN A 29 -36.50 26.37 -12.18
N LEU A 30 -36.34 26.95 -10.99
CA LEU A 30 -35.19 27.82 -10.69
C LEU A 30 -33.87 27.06 -10.72
N GLN A 31 -33.84 25.82 -10.23
CA GLN A 31 -32.65 24.97 -10.27
C GLN A 31 -32.28 24.57 -11.71
N GLU A 32 -33.27 24.21 -12.53
CA GLU A 32 -33.07 23.85 -13.94
C GLU A 32 -32.56 25.05 -14.75
N LEU A 33 -33.12 26.24 -14.55
CA LEU A 33 -32.66 27.47 -15.19
C LEU A 33 -31.19 27.80 -14.85
N VAL A 34 -30.76 27.57 -13.61
CA VAL A 34 -29.35 27.76 -13.21
C VAL A 34 -28.45 26.72 -13.88
N TYR A 35 -28.91 25.46 -13.98
CA TYR A 35 -28.17 24.39 -14.65
C TYR A 35 -28.01 24.66 -16.15
N GLU A 36 -29.08 25.07 -16.84
CA GLU A 36 -29.06 25.44 -18.26
C GLU A 36 -28.18 26.66 -18.54
N TYR A 37 -28.22 27.66 -17.66
CA TYR A 37 -27.33 28.80 -17.77
C TYR A 37 -25.85 28.35 -17.70
N LYS A 38 -25.52 27.46 -16.75
CA LYS A 38 -24.16 26.92 -16.60
C LYS A 38 -23.74 26.08 -17.81
N LYS A 39 -24.66 25.30 -18.38
CA LYS A 39 -24.43 24.51 -19.61
C LYS A 39 -24.22 25.39 -20.84
N SER A 40 -24.97 26.49 -20.96
CA SER A 40 -24.85 27.44 -22.08
C SER A 40 -23.64 28.38 -21.95
N HIS A 41 -23.17 28.63 -20.73
CA HIS A 41 -22.04 29.52 -20.45
C HIS A 41 -20.99 28.84 -19.56
N PRO A 42 -20.30 27.80 -20.07
CA PRO A 42 -19.32 27.03 -19.29
C PRO A 42 -18.13 27.87 -18.80
N PHE A 43 -17.84 28.99 -19.45
CA PHE A 43 -16.71 29.88 -19.13
C PHE A 43 -17.11 31.21 -18.47
N SER A 44 -18.40 31.43 -18.20
CA SER A 44 -18.80 32.60 -17.40
C SER A 44 -18.38 32.35 -15.97
N GLY A 45 -17.55 33.24 -15.40
CA GLY A 45 -17.26 33.26 -13.96
C GLY A 45 -18.54 33.39 -13.10
N LEU A 46 -18.39 33.58 -11.77
CA LEU A 46 -19.49 33.62 -10.78
C LEU A 46 -20.82 34.13 -11.35
N ILE A 47 -21.84 33.27 -11.32
CA ILE A 47 -23.19 33.59 -11.73
C ILE A 47 -23.69 34.73 -10.84
N ARG A 48 -23.98 35.87 -11.47
CA ARG A 48 -24.58 37.03 -10.78
C ARG A 48 -26.10 36.95 -10.91
N ILE A 49 -26.80 37.47 -9.90
CA ILE A 49 -28.27 37.63 -9.93
C ILE A 49 -28.73 38.35 -11.21
N SER A 50 -28.00 39.38 -11.65
CA SER A 50 -28.31 40.12 -12.88
C SER A 50 -28.20 39.26 -14.15
N HIS A 51 -27.32 38.26 -14.17
CA HIS A 51 -27.20 37.34 -15.30
C HIS A 51 -28.43 36.42 -15.37
N MET A 52 -28.94 35.96 -14.23
CA MET A 52 -30.12 35.09 -14.18
C MET A 52 -31.40 35.82 -14.57
N VAL A 53 -31.56 37.08 -14.13
CA VAL A 53 -32.69 37.92 -14.55
C VAL A 53 -32.69 38.11 -16.07
N ARG A 54 -31.53 38.48 -16.65
CA ARG A 54 -31.41 38.65 -18.11
C ARG A 54 -31.62 37.35 -18.89
N PHE A 55 -31.16 36.23 -18.34
CA PHE A 55 -31.32 34.92 -18.96
C PHE A 55 -32.77 34.45 -18.96
N THR A 56 -33.46 34.57 -17.82
CA THR A 56 -34.88 34.21 -17.70
C THR A 56 -35.78 35.09 -18.55
N GLU A 57 -35.52 36.40 -18.61
CA GLU A 57 -36.24 37.30 -19.51
C GLU A 57 -36.03 36.95 -20.99
N ARG A 58 -34.82 36.50 -21.36
CA ARG A 58 -34.53 36.06 -22.73
C ARG A 58 -35.26 34.75 -23.05
N LYS A 59 -35.17 33.76 -22.17
CA LYS A 59 -35.82 32.45 -22.33
C LYS A 59 -37.33 32.55 -22.39
N HIS A 60 -37.93 33.40 -21.55
CA HIS A 60 -39.37 33.68 -21.58
C HIS A 60 -39.82 34.32 -22.91
N ARG A 61 -38.96 35.11 -23.56
CA ARG A 61 -39.27 35.71 -24.88
C ARG A 61 -39.09 34.73 -26.03
N GLU A 62 -38.13 33.82 -25.93
CA GLU A 62 -37.85 32.81 -26.95
C GLU A 62 -38.89 31.68 -26.93
N ASP A 63 -39.16 31.11 -25.76
CA ASP A 63 -40.09 29.99 -25.57
C ASP A 63 -41.03 30.25 -24.38
N PRO A 64 -42.14 30.99 -24.59
CA PRO A 64 -43.08 31.33 -23.52
C PRO A 64 -43.83 30.13 -22.95
N GLU A 65 -44.03 29.07 -23.76
CA GLU A 65 -44.72 27.84 -23.36
C GLU A 65 -43.90 27.03 -22.36
N THR A 66 -42.58 26.93 -22.58
CA THR A 66 -41.66 26.18 -21.72
C THR A 66 -41.26 26.98 -20.48
N TYR A 67 -41.08 28.29 -20.61
CA TYR A 67 -40.73 29.18 -19.50
C TYR A 67 -41.80 30.26 -19.32
N PRO A 68 -42.93 29.96 -18.67
CA PRO A 68 -44.08 30.87 -18.59
C PRO A 68 -43.84 32.09 -17.67
N ILE A 69 -42.81 32.06 -16.82
CA ILE A 69 -42.55 33.09 -15.82
C ILE A 69 -41.16 33.70 -16.01
N ALA A 70 -41.12 35.00 -16.34
CA ALA A 70 -39.92 35.80 -16.19
C ALA A 70 -39.72 36.18 -14.71
N TYR A 71 -38.70 35.62 -14.07
CA TYR A 71 -38.42 35.87 -12.65
C TYR A 71 -37.72 37.22 -12.45
N SER A 72 -38.27 38.04 -11.54
CA SER A 72 -37.71 39.35 -11.22
C SER A 72 -36.44 39.27 -10.36
N LYS A 73 -35.72 40.39 -10.27
CA LYS A 73 -34.51 40.53 -9.43
C LYS A 73 -34.75 40.12 -7.97
N ASP A 74 -35.93 40.38 -7.42
CA ASP A 74 -36.25 40.07 -6.03
C ASP A 74 -36.39 38.57 -5.79
N VAL A 75 -36.91 37.83 -6.78
CA VAL A 75 -37.02 36.36 -6.71
C VAL A 75 -35.63 35.73 -6.74
N TRP A 76 -34.75 36.18 -7.63
CA TRP A 76 -33.37 35.71 -7.70
C TRP A 76 -32.52 36.15 -6.49
N GLY A 77 -32.83 37.31 -5.88
CA GLY A 77 -32.14 37.79 -4.68
C GLY A 77 -32.54 37.09 -3.39
N SER A 78 -33.74 36.50 -3.33
CA SER A 78 -34.28 35.82 -2.14
C SER A 78 -34.21 34.30 -2.28
N TYR A 79 -35.02 33.73 -3.16
CA TYR A 79 -35.16 32.28 -3.36
C TYR A 79 -34.07 31.73 -4.27
N GLY A 80 -33.82 32.39 -5.40
CA GLY A 80 -32.83 31.97 -6.39
C GLY A 80 -31.38 32.05 -5.89
N LYS A 81 -31.12 32.84 -4.85
CA LYS A 81 -29.77 33.09 -4.33
C LYS A 81 -29.09 31.81 -3.86
N LYS A 82 -29.82 30.91 -3.19
CA LYS A 82 -29.28 29.63 -2.70
C LYS A 82 -28.78 28.74 -3.83
N TYR A 83 -29.52 28.70 -4.94
CA TYR A 83 -29.17 27.88 -6.10
C TYR A 83 -28.01 28.49 -6.90
N ILE A 84 -27.97 29.82 -6.99
CA ILE A 84 -26.84 30.56 -7.56
C ILE A 84 -25.57 30.31 -6.73
N ASP A 85 -25.66 30.44 -5.41
CA ASP A 85 -24.53 30.26 -4.51
C ASP A 85 -24.00 28.80 -4.58
N ARG A 86 -24.90 27.81 -4.54
CA ARG A 86 -24.56 26.39 -4.76
C ARG A 86 -23.92 26.12 -6.13
N ALA A 87 -24.43 26.75 -7.19
CA ALA A 87 -23.87 26.56 -8.53
C ALA A 87 -22.49 27.22 -8.71
N ASN A 88 -22.22 28.24 -7.90
CA ASN A 88 -20.97 28.99 -7.85
C ASN A 88 -19.89 28.34 -6.98
N GLU A 89 -20.26 27.41 -6.09
CA GLU A 89 -19.28 26.61 -5.35
C GLU A 89 -18.33 25.88 -6.32
N PRO A 90 -17.04 25.74 -5.96
CA PRO A 90 -16.09 25.02 -6.79
C PRO A 90 -16.54 23.57 -6.94
N ILE A 91 -16.57 23.06 -8.17
CA ILE A 91 -16.95 21.66 -8.41
C ILE A 91 -15.82 20.78 -7.85
N PRO A 92 -16.10 19.85 -6.90
CA PRO A 92 -15.11 18.89 -6.46
C PRO A 92 -14.78 17.97 -7.63
N SER A 93 -13.50 17.83 -7.97
CA SER A 93 -13.05 16.74 -8.83
C SER A 93 -12.88 15.50 -7.95
N ALA A 94 -13.67 14.47 -8.24
CA ALA A 94 -13.45 13.15 -7.65
C ALA A 94 -12.09 12.62 -8.14
N LEU A 95 -11.15 12.43 -7.22
CA LEU A 95 -9.93 11.71 -7.53
C LEU A 95 -10.30 10.22 -7.58
N LEU A 96 -10.21 9.59 -8.74
CA LEU A 96 -10.35 8.14 -8.84
C LEU A 96 -9.19 7.50 -8.08
N SER A 97 -9.44 7.08 -6.85
CA SER A 97 -8.50 6.33 -6.02
C SER A 97 -8.88 4.86 -6.03
N GLU A 98 -7.89 3.96 -6.05
CA GLU A 98 -8.12 2.51 -5.88
C GLU A 98 -8.52 2.16 -4.44
N LEU A 99 -8.43 3.12 -3.51
CA LEU A 99 -8.86 2.99 -2.12
C LEU A 99 -10.33 3.43 -1.98
N PRO A 100 -11.11 2.86 -1.04
CA PRO A 100 -12.52 3.21 -0.80
C PRO A 100 -12.72 4.60 -0.16
N LEU A 101 -11.76 5.51 -0.32
CA LEU A 101 -11.86 6.90 0.12
C LEU A 101 -12.14 7.78 -1.09
N ASP A 102 -13.37 8.25 -1.21
CA ASP A 102 -13.74 9.34 -2.11
C ASP A 102 -13.13 10.64 -1.56
N ILE A 103 -11.94 10.98 -2.04
CA ILE A 103 -11.31 12.26 -1.72
C ILE A 103 -11.78 13.27 -2.76
N GLU A 104 -12.68 14.15 -2.34
CA GLU A 104 -13.12 15.29 -3.13
C GLU A 104 -12.05 16.39 -3.08
N VAL A 105 -11.29 16.56 -4.17
CA VAL A 105 -10.31 17.65 -4.29
C VAL A 105 -10.95 18.82 -5.00
N PRO A 106 -10.90 20.05 -4.46
CA PRO A 106 -11.43 21.22 -5.15
C PRO A 106 -10.68 21.47 -6.46
N ASN A 107 -11.39 21.79 -7.55
CA ASN A 107 -10.73 22.17 -8.79
C ASN A 107 -10.04 23.54 -8.65
N LEU A 108 -8.71 23.52 -8.55
CA LEU A 108 -7.86 24.71 -8.42
C LEU A 108 -8.01 25.71 -9.59
N THR A 109 -8.25 25.23 -10.80
CA THR A 109 -8.46 26.10 -11.97
C THR A 109 -9.79 26.86 -11.88
N ASP A 110 -10.83 26.22 -11.36
CA ASP A 110 -12.14 26.85 -11.17
C ASP A 110 -12.08 27.90 -10.04
N ILE A 111 -11.37 27.60 -8.95
CA ILE A 111 -11.14 28.53 -7.83
C ILE A 111 -10.37 29.78 -8.29
N THR A 112 -9.29 29.60 -9.04
CA THR A 112 -8.48 30.73 -9.53
C THR A 112 -9.27 31.62 -10.48
N LEU A 113 -10.04 31.04 -11.42
CA LEU A 113 -10.87 31.80 -12.36
C LEU A 113 -12.01 32.54 -11.65
N LYS A 114 -12.72 31.87 -10.72
CA LYS A 114 -13.83 32.48 -9.96
C LYS A 114 -13.36 33.59 -9.04
N TYR A 115 -12.24 33.41 -8.33
CA TYR A 115 -11.80 34.34 -7.29
C TYR A 115 -10.60 35.23 -7.69
N HIS A 116 -10.23 35.32 -8.97
CA HIS A 116 -9.09 36.13 -9.42
C HIS A 116 -9.12 37.61 -8.97
N HIS A 117 -10.31 38.20 -8.83
CA HIS A 117 -10.48 39.58 -8.35
C HIS A 117 -10.48 39.71 -6.81
N ASN A 118 -10.58 38.61 -6.07
CA ASN A 118 -10.65 38.62 -4.61
C ASN A 118 -9.54 37.73 -4.02
N MET A 119 -8.39 38.35 -3.81
CA MET A 119 -7.19 37.69 -3.30
C MET A 119 -7.39 37.03 -1.93
N ASN A 120 -8.21 37.62 -1.05
CA ASN A 120 -8.46 37.05 0.29
C ASN A 120 -9.22 35.73 0.21
N LYS A 121 -10.27 35.65 -0.63
CA LYS A 121 -11.02 34.40 -0.85
C LYS A 121 -10.19 33.34 -1.57
N LEU A 122 -9.32 33.76 -2.47
CA LEU A 122 -8.38 32.86 -3.14
C LEU A 122 -7.41 32.23 -2.14
N LEU A 123 -6.84 33.03 -1.24
CA LEU A 123 -5.95 32.55 -0.17
C LEU A 123 -6.66 31.62 0.81
N GLU A 124 -7.91 31.92 1.18
CA GLU A 124 -8.72 31.07 2.06
C GLU A 124 -8.90 29.66 1.50
N HIS A 125 -9.06 29.51 0.19
CA HIS A 125 -9.17 28.22 -0.47
C HIS A 125 -7.82 27.55 -0.77
N LEU A 126 -6.77 28.30 -1.07
CA LEU A 126 -5.45 27.75 -1.42
C LEU A 126 -4.63 27.29 -0.20
N ASN A 127 -4.71 28.02 0.91
CA ASN A 127 -3.86 27.75 2.08
C ASN A 127 -4.09 26.34 2.68
N PRO A 128 -5.34 25.86 2.88
CA PRO A 128 -5.56 24.49 3.34
C PRO A 128 -5.02 23.42 2.37
N ILE A 129 -5.05 23.69 1.07
CA ILE A 129 -4.55 22.78 0.03
C ILE A 129 -3.02 22.70 0.10
N GLU A 130 -2.35 23.84 0.28
CA GLU A 130 -0.90 23.91 0.47
C GLU A 130 -0.46 23.12 1.71
N VAL A 131 -1.12 23.32 2.85
CA VAL A 131 -0.84 22.57 4.08
C VAL A 131 -1.05 21.07 3.87
N MET A 132 -2.18 20.67 3.27
CA MET A 132 -2.46 19.26 2.96
C MET A 132 -1.40 18.64 2.04
N LEU A 133 -0.92 19.40 1.06
CA LEU A 133 0.15 18.97 0.15
C LEU A 133 1.47 18.77 0.89
N HIS A 134 1.85 19.69 1.77
CA HIS A 134 3.06 19.56 2.59
C HIS A 134 2.98 18.37 3.55
N GLU A 135 1.83 18.14 4.18
CA GLU A 135 1.60 16.97 5.03
C GLU A 135 1.67 15.67 4.24
N SER A 136 1.06 15.62 3.05
CA SER A 136 1.10 14.48 2.15
C SER A 136 2.54 14.18 1.71
N LEU A 137 3.30 15.20 1.30
CA LEU A 137 4.69 15.05 0.89
C LEU A 137 5.57 14.55 2.06
N SER A 138 5.36 15.08 3.26
CA SER A 138 6.07 14.63 4.46
C SER A 138 5.75 13.17 4.80
N ARG A 139 4.50 12.75 4.61
CA ARG A 139 4.08 11.35 4.80
C ARG A 139 4.73 10.43 3.77
N GLU A 140 4.73 10.81 2.50
CA GLU A 140 5.41 10.09 1.42
C GLU A 140 6.91 9.90 1.70
N GLN A 141 7.59 10.95 2.16
CA GLN A 141 9.01 10.86 2.52
C GLN A 141 9.25 9.86 3.67
N LYS A 142 8.41 9.88 4.71
CA LYS A 142 8.49 8.92 5.82
C LYS A 142 8.24 7.48 5.35
N LEU A 143 7.23 7.28 4.51
CA LEU A 143 6.92 5.95 3.96
C LEU A 143 8.07 5.44 3.09
N ARG A 144 8.70 6.29 2.27
CA ARG A 144 9.88 5.90 1.48
C ARG A 144 11.06 5.48 2.35
N LEU A 145 11.31 6.19 3.46
CA LEU A 145 12.35 5.80 4.41
C LEU A 145 12.03 4.43 5.04
N GLN A 146 10.80 4.23 5.51
CA GLN A 146 10.37 2.94 6.08
C GLN A 146 10.47 1.79 5.08
N VAL A 147 10.08 2.02 3.82
CA VAL A 147 10.24 1.01 2.76
C VAL A 147 11.72 0.69 2.56
N SER A 148 12.60 1.71 2.54
CA SER A 148 14.04 1.47 2.39
C SER A 148 14.64 0.68 3.55
N GLU A 149 14.24 0.97 4.79
CA GLU A 149 14.65 0.24 5.99
C GLU A 149 14.19 -1.22 5.92
N LEU A 150 12.89 -1.45 5.64
CA LEU A 150 12.34 -2.80 5.50
C LEU A 150 12.98 -3.59 4.37
N THR A 151 13.35 -2.94 3.26
CA THR A 151 14.07 -3.63 2.17
C THR A 151 15.48 -4.05 2.57
N ASN A 152 16.16 -3.24 3.39
CA ASN A 152 17.48 -3.58 3.94
C ASN A 152 17.35 -4.75 4.91
N GLU A 153 16.41 -4.69 5.85
CA GLU A 153 16.14 -5.78 6.81
C GLU A 153 15.79 -7.09 6.08
N LEU A 154 14.95 -7.04 5.04
CA LEU A 154 14.64 -8.21 4.21
C LEU A 154 15.87 -8.78 3.53
N SER A 155 16.79 -7.93 3.06
CA SER A 155 18.03 -8.38 2.44
C SER A 155 18.96 -9.07 3.44
N GLU A 156 19.04 -8.55 4.67
CA GLU A 156 19.83 -9.14 5.76
C GLU A 156 19.26 -10.49 6.18
N ILE A 157 17.94 -10.58 6.39
CA ILE A 157 17.26 -11.83 6.73
C ILE A 157 17.46 -12.87 5.62
N LYS A 158 17.38 -12.48 4.35
CA LYS A 158 17.63 -13.40 3.23
C LYS A 158 19.05 -13.95 3.24
N ASN A 159 20.04 -13.14 3.58
CA ASN A 159 21.43 -13.57 3.69
C ASN A 159 21.63 -14.54 4.86
N THR A 160 21.07 -14.23 6.04
CA THR A 160 21.18 -15.11 7.21
C THR A 160 20.50 -16.46 6.98
N VAL A 161 19.33 -16.49 6.33
CA VAL A 161 18.67 -17.74 5.92
C VAL A 161 19.55 -18.57 4.98
N LYS A 162 20.20 -17.91 4.01
CA LYS A 162 21.11 -18.60 3.07
C LYS A 162 22.33 -19.19 3.79
N GLU A 163 22.90 -18.46 4.74
CA GLU A 163 24.00 -18.95 5.57
C GLU A 163 23.58 -20.15 6.42
N GLN A 164 22.44 -20.08 7.09
CA GLN A 164 21.88 -21.19 7.87
C GLN A 164 21.58 -22.41 7.00
N GLN A 165 21.12 -22.21 5.77
CA GLN A 165 20.86 -23.33 4.87
C GLN A 165 22.17 -23.99 4.38
N ASN A 166 23.23 -23.21 4.20
CA ASN A 166 24.56 -23.74 3.90
C ASN A 166 25.14 -24.52 5.08
N THR A 167 24.99 -24.03 6.31
CA THR A 167 25.47 -24.74 7.51
C THR A 167 24.68 -26.03 7.74
N LEU A 168 23.36 -26.02 7.55
CA LEU A 168 22.54 -27.25 7.57
C LEU A 168 23.03 -28.26 6.52
N SER A 169 23.27 -27.83 5.28
CA SER A 169 23.80 -28.72 4.24
C SER A 169 25.17 -29.31 4.61
N LEU A 170 26.02 -28.54 5.29
CA LEU A 170 27.31 -29.02 5.78
C LEU A 170 27.12 -30.08 6.88
N TYR A 171 26.25 -29.83 7.86
CA TYR A 171 25.94 -30.80 8.91
C TYR A 171 25.29 -32.08 8.37
N GLU A 172 24.41 -31.97 7.37
CA GLU A 172 23.84 -33.15 6.69
C GLU A 172 24.91 -34.00 6.01
N LYS A 173 25.88 -33.37 5.33
CA LYS A 173 27.01 -34.10 4.72
C LYS A 173 27.87 -34.77 5.77
N PHE A 174 28.22 -34.02 6.82
CA PHE A 174 29.07 -34.53 7.89
C PHE A 174 28.42 -35.69 8.64
N THR A 175 27.12 -35.60 8.95
CA THR A 175 26.37 -36.69 9.59
C THR A 175 26.26 -37.91 8.68
N LEU A 176 26.10 -37.72 7.37
CA LEU A 176 26.12 -38.82 6.41
C LEU A 176 27.49 -39.50 6.31
N GLU A 177 28.57 -38.71 6.28
CA GLU A 177 29.94 -39.22 6.31
C GLU A 177 30.22 -39.98 7.62
N MET A 178 29.84 -39.41 8.76
CA MET A 178 29.93 -40.08 10.06
C MET A 178 29.15 -41.40 10.07
N ALA A 179 27.92 -41.41 9.56
CA ALA A 179 27.12 -42.63 9.47
C ALA A 179 27.82 -43.67 8.57
N HIS A 180 28.32 -43.27 7.40
CA HIS A 180 29.07 -44.14 6.50
C HIS A 180 30.32 -44.74 7.18
N HIS A 181 31.13 -43.90 7.83
CA HIS A 181 32.31 -44.36 8.58
C HIS A 181 31.94 -45.24 9.77
N SER A 182 30.79 -45.01 10.41
CA SER A 182 30.29 -45.85 11.48
C SER A 182 29.89 -47.25 11.03
N TYR A 183 29.53 -47.47 9.76
CA TYR A 183 29.19 -48.80 9.22
C TYR A 183 30.39 -49.51 8.58
N ASN A 184 31.51 -48.83 8.34
CA ASN A 184 32.69 -49.43 7.74
C ASN A 184 33.54 -50.14 8.81
N ASP A 185 33.73 -51.45 8.67
CA ASP A 185 34.47 -52.30 9.60
C ASP A 185 35.91 -51.82 9.84
N GLU A 186 36.59 -51.26 8.83
CA GLU A 186 37.96 -50.72 8.97
C GLU A 186 38.00 -49.53 9.93
N PHE A 187 37.03 -48.61 9.81
CA PHE A 187 36.93 -47.44 10.67
C PHE A 187 36.45 -47.81 12.08
N GLN A 188 35.50 -48.75 12.18
CA GLN A 188 35.07 -49.27 13.48
C GLN A 188 36.23 -49.88 14.28
N GLN A 189 37.10 -50.64 13.61
CA GLN A 189 38.28 -51.24 14.24
C GLN A 189 39.36 -50.21 14.58
N LYS A 190 39.61 -49.25 13.67
CA LYS A 190 40.63 -48.20 13.85
C LYS A 190 40.30 -47.24 15.00
N TYR A 191 39.03 -46.84 15.11
CA TYR A 191 38.55 -45.86 16.08
C TYR A 191 37.79 -46.46 17.28
N GLY A 192 37.65 -47.79 17.33
CA GLY A 192 37.05 -48.48 18.48
C GLY A 192 35.53 -48.32 18.59
N LEU A 193 34.83 -48.14 17.47
CA LEU A 193 33.37 -48.01 17.41
C LEU A 193 32.66 -49.38 17.39
N ILE A 194 33.30 -50.42 17.96
CA ILE A 194 32.75 -51.78 18.01
C ILE A 194 31.89 -51.92 19.27
N ASN A 195 30.83 -52.71 19.17
CA ASN A 195 29.86 -52.98 20.23
C ASN A 195 30.52 -53.28 21.61
N GLN A 196 30.26 -52.43 22.60
CA GLN A 196 30.95 -52.38 23.90
C GLN A 196 30.59 -53.55 24.84
N ILE A 197 29.65 -54.40 24.46
CA ILE A 197 29.10 -55.50 25.28
C ILE A 197 29.75 -56.86 24.95
N SER A 198 30.77 -56.90 24.07
CA SER A 198 31.47 -58.16 23.75
C SER A 198 32.47 -58.57 24.84
N ILE A 199 32.68 -59.89 25.01
CA ILE A 199 33.54 -60.49 26.05
C ILE A 199 35.00 -60.01 25.98
N ASN A 200 35.47 -59.54 24.81
CA ASN A 200 36.81 -58.98 24.58
C ASN A 200 36.81 -57.47 24.29
N ALA A 201 35.73 -56.75 24.63
CA ALA A 201 35.57 -55.32 24.32
C ALA A 201 36.61 -54.44 25.02
N ASN A 202 37.02 -54.79 26.24
CA ASN A 202 37.88 -53.93 27.07
C ASN A 202 39.33 -53.81 26.51
N ASP A 203 39.92 -54.90 26.04
CA ASP A 203 41.28 -54.90 25.48
C ASP A 203 41.32 -54.32 24.07
N ARG A 204 40.26 -54.53 23.27
CA ARG A 204 40.12 -53.91 21.95
C ARG A 204 39.90 -52.39 22.06
N ASN A 205 39.07 -51.94 22.99
CA ASN A 205 38.85 -50.52 23.24
C ASN A 205 40.09 -49.82 23.77
N LYS A 206 40.91 -50.47 24.62
CA LYS A 206 42.19 -49.89 25.06
C LYS A 206 43.15 -49.64 23.88
N LYS A 207 43.26 -50.58 22.94
CA LYS A 207 44.09 -50.40 21.72
C LYS A 207 43.54 -49.35 20.77
N ALA A 208 42.22 -49.25 20.63
CA ALA A 208 41.61 -48.22 19.81
C ALA A 208 41.74 -46.82 20.44
N MET A 209 41.58 -46.70 21.77
CA MET A 209 41.80 -45.46 22.52
C MET A 209 43.26 -44.97 22.42
N SER A 210 44.24 -45.87 22.41
CA SER A 210 45.64 -45.46 22.17
C SER A 210 45.87 -44.85 20.78
N ASN A 211 45.04 -45.19 19.78
CA ASN A 211 45.12 -44.60 18.44
C ASN A 211 44.46 -43.21 18.38
N LEU A 212 43.53 -42.88 19.28
CA LEU A 212 42.88 -41.57 19.35
C LEU A 212 43.81 -40.47 19.85
N ASN A 213 44.83 -40.80 20.67
CA ASN A 213 45.86 -39.85 21.11
C ASN A 213 46.73 -39.29 19.96
N ASN A 214 46.60 -39.83 18.74
CA ASN A 214 47.21 -39.31 17.53
C ASN A 214 46.27 -38.44 16.67
N LEU A 215 45.11 -38.01 17.17
CA LEU A 215 44.18 -37.18 16.39
C LEU A 215 44.79 -35.84 15.94
N GLU A 216 45.73 -35.26 16.69
CA GLU A 216 46.46 -34.05 16.29
C GLU A 216 47.26 -34.22 15.00
N SER A 217 47.69 -35.45 14.66
CA SER A 217 48.38 -35.75 13.40
C SER A 217 47.45 -35.88 12.20
N LEU A 218 46.14 -36.05 12.43
CA LEU A 218 45.11 -36.25 11.40
C LEU A 218 44.43 -34.95 10.96
N PHE A 219 44.51 -33.89 11.76
CA PHE A 219 44.07 -32.55 11.42
C PHE A 219 45.29 -31.62 11.38
N PRO A 220 46.07 -31.61 10.28
CA PRO A 220 47.15 -30.66 10.16
C PRO A 220 46.55 -29.26 10.17
N TYR A 221 46.73 -28.53 11.26
CA TYR A 221 46.56 -27.08 11.24
C TYR A 221 47.69 -26.55 10.34
N GLU A 222 47.36 -26.25 9.09
CA GLU A 222 48.31 -25.70 8.12
C GLU A 222 48.81 -24.33 8.62
N ARG A 223 50.00 -24.32 9.23
CA ARG A 223 50.90 -23.18 9.09
C ARG A 223 51.66 -23.36 7.78
N ASP A 224 51.13 -22.69 6.76
CA ASP A 224 51.82 -22.20 5.57
C ASP A 224 53.23 -22.76 5.24
N GLN A 225 53.20 -23.59 4.18
CA GLN A 225 54.11 -23.69 3.03
C GLN A 225 55.18 -24.81 2.93
N VAL A 226 55.16 -25.37 1.71
CA VAL A 226 56.26 -25.87 0.84
C VAL A 226 56.45 -27.40 0.72
N THR A 227 55.83 -27.96 -0.34
CA THR A 227 56.27 -29.04 -1.29
C THR A 227 56.64 -30.44 -0.74
N THR A 228 56.36 -31.59 -1.35
CA THR A 228 56.06 -32.00 -2.74
C THR A 228 55.61 -33.48 -2.75
N ASN A 229 54.82 -33.83 -3.77
CA ASN A 229 54.71 -35.12 -4.45
C ASN A 229 53.85 -36.26 -3.89
N THR A 230 52.71 -36.40 -4.57
CA THR A 230 52.11 -37.63 -5.15
C THR A 230 51.91 -38.84 -4.23
N ASP A 231 50.66 -39.01 -3.79
CA ASP A 231 50.01 -40.32 -3.80
C ASP A 231 48.52 -40.14 -4.11
N THR A 232 48.10 -40.75 -5.22
CA THR A 232 46.69 -40.78 -5.62
C THR A 232 46.00 -41.93 -4.89
N PRO A 233 44.96 -41.68 -4.06
CA PRO A 233 44.19 -42.76 -3.48
C PRO A 233 43.39 -43.44 -4.59
N SER A 234 43.51 -44.77 -4.73
CA SER A 234 42.79 -45.52 -5.75
C SER A 234 41.28 -45.32 -5.59
N GLU A 235 40.66 -44.63 -6.54
CA GLU A 235 39.21 -44.41 -6.57
C GLU A 235 38.49 -45.77 -6.71
N THR A 236 37.55 -46.06 -5.81
CA THR A 236 36.71 -47.25 -5.89
C THR A 236 35.64 -47.08 -6.98
N SER A 237 35.24 -48.19 -7.61
CA SER A 237 34.25 -48.29 -8.70
C SER A 237 32.92 -47.57 -8.42
N THR A 238 32.58 -47.36 -7.15
CA THR A 238 31.35 -46.66 -6.73
C THR A 238 31.46 -45.13 -6.83
N LEU A 239 32.64 -44.56 -6.57
CA LEU A 239 32.91 -43.11 -6.69
C LEU A 239 32.95 -42.66 -8.16
N THR A 240 33.50 -43.51 -9.04
CA THR A 240 33.48 -43.29 -10.49
C THR A 240 32.06 -43.36 -11.05
N GLN A 241 31.27 -44.36 -10.65
CA GLN A 241 29.84 -44.48 -11.03
C GLN A 241 28.98 -43.30 -10.53
N TRP A 242 29.26 -42.77 -9.33
CA TRP A 242 28.53 -41.62 -8.80
C TRP A 242 28.87 -40.31 -9.53
N ARG A 243 30.15 -40.06 -9.85
CA ARG A 243 30.56 -38.90 -10.67
C ARG A 243 29.98 -38.94 -12.07
N GLU A 244 29.99 -40.10 -12.72
CA GLU A 244 29.40 -40.26 -14.06
C GLU A 244 27.88 -39.99 -14.06
N ARG A 245 27.16 -40.43 -13.01
CA ARG A 245 25.73 -40.14 -12.86
C ARG A 245 25.44 -38.65 -12.70
N ARG A 246 26.27 -37.91 -11.97
CA ARG A 246 26.12 -36.44 -11.86
C ARG A 246 26.46 -35.70 -13.15
N LYS A 247 27.47 -36.17 -13.90
CA LYS A 247 27.83 -35.57 -15.19
C LYS A 247 26.69 -35.71 -16.21
N LYS A 248 26.08 -36.90 -16.29
CA LYS A 248 24.87 -37.17 -17.10
C LYS A 248 23.63 -36.39 -16.66
N GLN A 249 23.52 -36.01 -15.38
CA GLN A 249 22.41 -35.16 -14.90
C GLN A 249 22.60 -33.68 -15.22
N LYS A 250 23.83 -33.20 -15.35
CA LYS A 250 24.12 -31.82 -15.79
C LYS A 250 23.88 -31.66 -17.29
N GLU A 251 24.33 -32.60 -18.10
CA GLU A 251 24.15 -32.60 -19.56
C GLU A 251 22.69 -32.79 -20.01
N ARG A 252 21.80 -33.23 -19.12
CA ARG A 252 20.35 -33.35 -19.37
C ARG A 252 19.53 -32.12 -18.97
N LYS A 253 20.17 -31.12 -18.35
CA LYS A 253 19.53 -29.88 -17.87
C LYS A 253 19.95 -28.64 -18.67
N GLU A 254 20.83 -28.80 -19.66
CA GLU A 254 21.10 -27.85 -20.75
C GLU A 254 20.29 -28.27 -21.98
#